data_AF-B2VH47-F1
#
_entry.id   AF-B2VH47-F1
#
_cell.length_a   1.000
_cell.length_b   1.000
_cell.length_c   1.000
_cell.angle_alpha   90.00
_cell.angle_beta   90.00
_cell.angle_gamma   90.00
#
_symmetry.space_group_name_H-M   'P 1'
#
loop_
_entity.id
_entity.type
_entity.pdbx_description
1 polymer ?
#
loop_
_entity_poly.entity_id
_entity_poly.type
_entity_poly.pdbx_seq_one_letter_code
_entity_poly.pdbx_strand_id
1 'polypeptide(L)' 'MFRWGIIFLVIALIAAALGFGGLAGTAAWAAKVVFVVGIVIFLISLFTGRKKL' A
#
# COMPACT_ATOMS: atom_id res chain seq x y z
N MET A 1 -20.23 0.46 -19.85
CA MET A 1 -19.43 0.87 -18.66
C MET A 1 -19.61 -0.11 -17.50
N PHE A 2 -20.83 -0.32 -17.00
CA PHE A 2 -21.08 -1.19 -15.83
C PHE A 2 -20.59 -2.64 -15.94
N ARG A 3 -20.61 -3.24 -17.14
CA ARG A 3 -20.06 -4.59 -17.37
C ARG A 3 -18.64 -4.76 -16.84
N TRP A 4 -17.75 -3.80 -17.09
CA TRP A 4 -16.35 -3.86 -16.63
C TRP A 4 -16.25 -3.79 -15.10
N GLY A 5 -17.02 -2.90 -14.47
CA GLY A 5 -17.06 -2.79 -13.01
C GLY A 5 -17.55 -4.07 -12.33
N ILE A 6 -18.59 -4.71 -12.89
CA ILE A 6 -19.12 -5.97 -12.37
C ILE A 6 -18.10 -7.10 -12.54
N ILE A 7 -17.44 -7.21 -13.70
CA ILE A 7 -16.38 -8.21 -13.92
C ILE A 7 -15.25 -8.04 -12.89
N PHE A 8 -14.82 -6.80 -12.65
CA PHE A 8 -13.79 -6.50 -11.67
C PHE A 8 -14.22 -6.89 -10.24
N LEU A 9 -15.47 -6.61 -9.86
CA LEU A 9 -16.04 -7.03 -8.57
C LEU A 9 -16.04 -8.56 -8.41
N VAL A 10 -16.45 -9.29 -9.44
CA VAL A 10 -16.44 -10.76 -9.42
C VAL A 10 -15.02 -11.29 -9.27
N ILE A 11 -14.05 -10.76 -10.02
CA ILE A 11 -12.64 -11.15 -9.90
C ILE A 11 -12.12 -10.84 -8.49
N ALA A 12 -12.43 -9.67 -7.93
CA ALA A 12 -12.01 -9.29 -6.59
C ALA A 12 -12.60 -10.22 -5.51
N LEU A 13 -13.88 -10.58 -5.62
CA LEU A 13 -14.52 -11.54 -4.72
C LEU A 13 -13.92 -12.94 -4.85
N ILE A 14 -13.66 -13.41 -6.08
CA ILE A 14 -13.00 -14.70 -6.31
C ILE A 14 -11.60 -14.68 -5.73
N ALA A 15 -10.83 -13.60 -5.94
CA ALA A 15 -9.50 -13.47 -5.36
C ALA A 15 -9.54 -13.45 -3.82
N ALA A 16 -10.52 -12.78 -3.23
CA ALA A 16 -10.73 -12.80 -1.78
C ALA A 16 -11.08 -14.22 -1.28
N ALA A 17 -11.97 -14.92 -1.97
CA ALA A 17 -12.41 -16.28 -1.61
C ALA A 17 -11.30 -17.33 -1.80
N LEU A 18 -10.50 -17.23 -2.86
CA LEU A 18 -9.37 -18.12 -3.13
C LEU A 18 -8.18 -17.90 -2.17
N GLY A 19 -8.30 -16.99 -1.20
CA GLY A 19 -7.26 -16.84 -0.18
C GLY A 19 -6.01 -16.13 -0.69
N PHE A 20 -6.12 -15.31 -1.75
CA PHE A 20 -5.06 -14.36 -2.10
C PHE A 20 -4.73 -13.36 -0.97
N GLY A 21 -5.44 -13.43 0.16
CA GLY A 21 -5.05 -12.86 1.45
C GLY A 21 -3.60 -13.13 1.85
N GLY A 22 -3.00 -14.26 1.45
CA GLY A 22 -1.57 -14.53 1.70
C GLY A 22 -0.65 -13.52 1.01
N LEU A 23 -0.82 -13.32 -0.31
CA LEU A 23 -0.06 -12.33 -1.07
C LEU A 23 -0.47 -10.90 -0.70
N ALA A 24 -1.74 -10.67 -0.42
CA ALA A 24 -2.21 -9.38 0.07
C ALA A 24 -1.54 -9.02 1.41
N GLY A 25 -1.33 -10.02 2.27
CA GLY A 25 -0.64 -9.88 3.55
C GLY A 25 0.83 -9.53 3.38
N THR A 26 1.55 -10.20 2.48
CA THR A 26 2.96 -9.87 2.20
C THR A 26 3.10 -8.48 1.58
N ALA A 27 2.23 -8.12 0.64
CA ALA A 27 2.18 -6.78 0.06
C ALA A 27 1.86 -5.71 1.11
N ALA A 28 0.91 -5.97 2.02
CA ALA A 28 0.59 -5.07 3.13
C ALA A 28 1.77 -4.88 4.09
N TRP A 29 2.53 -5.95 4.35
CA TRP A 29 3.76 -5.88 5.15
C TRP A 29 4.84 -5.04 4.48
N ALA A 30 5.10 -5.28 3.18
CA ALA A 30 6.07 -4.50 2.42
C ALA A 30 5.69 -3.00 2.37
N ALA A 31 4.40 -2.70 2.15
CA ALA A 31 3.88 -1.34 2.16
C ALA A 31 4.10 -0.64 3.51
N LYS A 32 3.89 -1.35 4.63
CA LYS A 32 4.17 -0.82 5.98
C LYS A 32 5.65 -0.44 6.15
N VAL A 33 6.57 -1.30 5.73
CA VAL A 33 8.02 -1.03 5.84
C VAL A 33 8.40 0.21 5.03
N VAL A 34 7.97 0.29 3.76
CA VAL A 34 8.22 1.44 2.88
C VAL A 34 7.63 2.72 3.48
N PHE A 35 6.42 2.65 4.05
CA PHE A 35 5.76 3.78 4.69
C PHE A 35 6.54 4.30 5.90
N VAL A 36 6.99 3.41 6.79
CA VAL A 36 7.79 3.78 7.97
C VAL A 36 9.12 4.38 7.55
N VAL A 37 9.83 3.76 6.60
CA VAL A 37 11.10 4.30 6.06
C VAL A 37 10.91 5.67 5.44
N GLY A 38 9.83 5.86 4.66
CA GLY A 38 9.48 7.15 4.07
C GLY A 38 9.22 8.23 5.13
N ILE A 39 8.51 7.90 6.21
CA ILE A 39 8.30 8.82 7.34
C ILE A 39 9.63 9.15 8.02
N VAL A 40 10.49 8.17 8.26
CA VAL A 40 11.79 8.41 8.90
C VAL A 40 12.62 9.38 8.05
N ILE A 41 12.71 9.16 6.73
CA ILE A 41 13.43 10.05 5.80
C ILE A 41 12.78 11.44 5.75
N PHE A 42 11.44 11.50 5.74
CA PHE A 42 10.70 12.75 5.75
C PHE A 42 10.96 13.56 7.03
N LEU A 43 10.93 12.92 8.19
CA LEU A 43 11.25 13.55 9.47
C LEU A 43 12.71 14.03 9.49
N ILE A 44 13.65 13.18 9.06
CA ILE A 44 15.08 13.58 8.96
C ILE A 44 15.23 14.79 8.04
N SER A 45 14.58 14.79 6.87
CA SER A 45 14.61 15.91 5.92
C SER A 45 13.98 17.18 6.50
N LEU A 46 12.86 17.06 7.21
CA LEU A 46 12.17 18.18 7.85
C LEU A 46 13.01 18.82 8.96
N PHE A 47 13.64 18.01 9.81
CA PHE A 47 14.49 18.49 10.89
C PHE A 47 15.86 18.99 10.38
N THR A 48 16.42 18.37 9.35
CA THR A 48 17.68 18.81 8.74
C THR A 48 17.49 20.10 7.95
N GLY A 49 16.38 20.21 7.19
CA GLY A 49 16.04 21.40 6.42
C GLY A 49 15.84 22.64 7.27
N ARG A 50 15.29 22.49 8.49
CA ARG A 50 15.16 23.62 9.43
C ARG A 50 16.48 24.14 10.00
N LYS A 51 17.59 23.42 9.89
CA LYS A 51 18.89 23.89 10.40
C LYS A 51 19.67 24.79 9.43
N LYS A 52 19.19 25.00 8.20
CA LYS A 52 19.95 25.75 7.17
C LYS A 52 19.45 27.19 6.90
N LEU A 53 18.61 27.75 7.75
CA LEU A 53 18.28 29.18 7.77
C LEU A 53 18.88 29.79 9.03
#